data_AF-A0A835GZT4-F1
#
_entry.id   AF-A0A835GZT4-F1
#
_cell.length_a   1.000
_cell.length_b   1.000
_cell.length_c   1.000
_cell.angle_alpha   90.00
_cell.angle_beta   90.00
_cell.angle_gamma   90.00
#
_symmetry.space_group_name_H-M   'P 1'
#
loop_
_entity.id
_entity.type
_entity.pdbx_description
1 polymer ?
#
loop_
_entity_poly.entity_id
_entity_poly.type
_entity_poly.pdbx_seq_one_letter_code
_entity_poly.pdbx_strand_id
1 'polypeptide(L)'
;MQVLSYLDNKRKVHKDAIRFCENILRRKSLDWEPLLRNNLVQPIRDVEMVITVGGDGTLLQASHFMDDSIPVLGVNSDPTVAEEVEELSNEFDATRSTGYLCAATVGNFEQVSRPD
;
A
#
# COMPACT_ATOMS: atom_id res chain seq x y z
N MET A 1 11.30 19.81 15.46
CA MET A 1 10.77 18.50 15.92
C MET A 1 10.98 17.49 14.79
N GLN A 2 11.97 16.59 14.91
CA GLN A 2 12.24 15.53 13.92
C GLN A 2 11.07 14.56 13.72
N VAL A 3 10.31 14.27 14.79
CA VAL A 3 9.14 13.38 14.74
C VAL A 3 8.08 13.89 13.75
N LEU A 4 7.73 15.19 13.80
CA LEU A 4 6.72 15.75 12.89
C LEU A 4 7.17 15.66 11.42
N SER A 5 8.42 16.02 11.12
CA SER A 5 8.95 15.91 9.76
C SER A 5 8.97 14.46 9.27
N TYR A 6 9.22 13.50 10.16
CA TYR A 6 9.18 12.08 9.84
C TYR A 6 7.75 11.59 9.54
N LEU A 7 6.76 12.02 10.33
CA LEU A 7 5.34 11.72 10.06
C LEU A 7 4.85 12.35 8.75
N ASP A 8 5.26 13.57 8.46
CA ASP A 8 4.96 14.24 7.19
C ASP A 8 5.61 13.53 6.00
N ASN A 9 6.84 13.03 6.18
CA ASN A 9 7.52 12.20 5.19
C ASN A 9 6.74 10.90 4.92
N LYS A 10 6.36 10.14 5.95
CA LYS A 10 5.51 8.94 5.82
C LYS A 10 4.26 9.20 4.99
N ARG A 11 3.55 10.29 5.34
CA ARG A 11 2.34 10.70 4.62
C ARG A 11 2.63 11.03 3.15
N LYS A 12 3.74 11.71 2.87
CA LYS A 12 4.15 12.07 1.50
C LYS A 12 4.49 10.83 0.69
N VAL A 13 5.35 9.94 1.20
CA VAL A 13 5.77 8.70 0.54
C VAL A 13 4.55 7.84 0.19
N HIS A 14 3.62 7.65 1.14
CA HIS A 14 2.39 6.91 0.89
C HIS A 14 1.51 7.53 -0.22
N LYS A 15 1.36 8.85 -0.25
CA LYS A 15 0.59 9.55 -1.31
C LYS A 15 1.26 9.42 -2.68
N ASP A 16 2.58 9.51 -2.72
CA ASP A 16 3.33 9.36 -3.96
C ASP A 16 3.27 7.91 -4.47
N ALA A 17 3.26 6.92 -3.57
CA ALA A 17 3.00 5.52 -3.89
C ALA A 17 1.62 5.30 -4.52
N ILE A 18 0.56 5.90 -3.96
CA ILE A 18 -0.79 5.82 -4.53
C ILE A 18 -0.81 6.40 -5.95
N ARG A 19 -0.27 7.61 -6.14
CA ARG A 19 -0.21 8.27 -7.46
C ARG A 19 0.56 7.44 -8.47
N PHE A 20 1.65 6.81 -8.05
CA PHE A 20 2.43 5.92 -8.90
C PHE A 20 1.59 4.73 -9.38
N CYS A 21 0.88 4.07 -8.46
CA CYS A 21 0.00 2.96 -8.80
C CYS A 21 -1.12 3.39 -9.76
N GLU A 22 -1.82 4.50 -9.46
CA GLU A 22 -2.87 5.05 -10.33
C GLU A 22 -2.36 5.39 -11.73
N ASN A 23 -1.14 5.93 -11.84
CA ASN A 23 -0.52 6.22 -13.14
C ASN A 23 -0.26 4.94 -13.94
N ILE A 24 0.17 3.86 -13.30
CA ILE A 24 0.36 2.56 -13.96
C ILE A 24 -0.98 2.01 -14.44
N LEU A 25 -2.01 1.98 -13.59
CA LEU A 25 -3.33 1.49 -13.96
C LEU A 25 -3.91 2.28 -15.14
N ARG A 26 -3.72 3.61 -15.12
CA ARG A 26 -4.11 4.49 -16.23
C ARG A 26 -3.39 4.18 -17.54
N ARG A 27 -2.08 3.96 -17.50
CA ARG A 27 -1.29 3.59 -18.69
C ARG A 27 -1.68 2.22 -19.24
N LYS A 28 -2.15 1.33 -18.38
CA LYS A 28 -2.66 0.00 -18.74
C LYS A 28 -4.13 0.03 -19.21
N SER A 29 -4.79 1.20 -19.21
CA SER A 29 -6.20 1.36 -19.59
C SER A 29 -7.14 0.42 -18.83
N LEU A 30 -6.86 0.18 -17.55
CA LEU A 30 -7.74 -0.59 -16.67
C LEU A 30 -8.83 0.33 -16.10
N ASP A 31 -9.98 -0.21 -15.71
CA ASP A 31 -10.96 0.50 -14.90
C ASP A 31 -10.68 0.25 -13.41
N TRP A 32 -10.67 1.29 -12.58
CA TRP A 32 -10.45 1.15 -11.14
C TRP A 32 -11.20 2.21 -10.33
N GLU A 33 -11.57 1.87 -9.10
CA GLU A 33 -12.16 2.78 -8.13
C GLU A 33 -11.26 2.90 -6.88
N PRO A 34 -10.82 4.10 -6.49
CA PRO A 34 -10.05 4.28 -5.26
C PRO A 34 -10.96 4.27 -4.03
N LEU A 35 -10.68 3.37 -3.08
CA LEU A 35 -11.38 3.30 -1.80
C LEU A 35 -10.42 3.54 -0.64
N LEU A 36 -10.79 4.46 0.25
CA LEU A 36 -10.04 4.66 1.50
C LEU A 36 -10.37 3.55 2.49
N ARG A 37 -9.33 3.06 3.18
CA ARG A 37 -9.43 2.04 4.23
C ARG A 37 -10.57 2.30 5.22
N ASN A 38 -10.74 3.55 5.66
CA ASN A 38 -11.75 3.92 6.66
C ASN A 38 -13.17 4.04 6.10
N ASN A 39 -13.32 4.00 4.77
CA ASN A 39 -14.62 4.09 4.10
C ASN A 39 -15.13 2.69 3.68
N LEU A 40 -14.35 1.62 3.91
CA LEU A 40 -14.79 0.25 3.70
C LEU A 40 -15.83 -0.12 4.77
N VAL A 41 -17.09 -0.19 4.34
CA VAL A 41 -18.24 -0.53 5.18
C VAL A 41 -19.08 -1.66 4.59
N GLN A 42 -18.92 -1.96 3.30
CA GLN A 42 -19.60 -3.05 2.60
C GLN A 42 -18.58 -4.08 2.09
N PRO A 43 -18.98 -5.34 1.91
CA PRO A 43 -18.16 -6.34 1.23
C PRO A 43 -17.77 -5.87 -0.18
N ILE A 44 -16.53 -6.13 -0.58
CA ILE A 44 -16.02 -5.86 -1.92
C ILE A 44 -16.49 -7.00 -2.83
N ARG A 45 -17.12 -6.65 -3.95
CA ARG A 45 -17.70 -7.58 -4.93
C ARG A 45 -17.54 -7.05 -6.34
N ASP A 46 -17.76 -7.91 -7.32
CA ASP A 46 -17.89 -7.54 -8.73
C ASP A 46 -16.66 -6.82 -9.31
N VAL A 47 -15.47 -7.22 -8.84
CA VAL A 47 -14.18 -6.75 -9.37
C VAL A 47 -13.28 -7.94 -9.69
N GLU A 48 -12.40 -7.78 -10.67
CA GLU A 48 -11.46 -8.84 -11.07
C GLU A 48 -10.30 -8.99 -10.10
N MET A 49 -9.97 -7.93 -9.35
CA MET A 49 -8.87 -7.90 -8.40
C MET A 49 -9.02 -6.74 -7.42
N VAL A 50 -8.51 -6.92 -6.20
CA VAL A 50 -8.29 -5.83 -5.25
C VAL A 50 -6.79 -5.54 -5.13
N ILE A 51 -6.40 -4.28 -5.25
CA ILE A 51 -5.03 -3.83 -5.02
C ILE A 51 -5.00 -2.99 -3.75
N THR A 52 -4.36 -3.49 -2.69
CA THR A 52 -4.23 -2.74 -1.44
C THR A 52 -2.90 -1.99 -1.44
N VAL A 53 -2.94 -0.66 -1.29
CA VAL A 53 -1.74 0.19 -1.20
C VAL A 53 -1.58 0.65 0.25
N GLY A 54 -0.54 0.19 0.93
CA GLY A 54 -0.37 0.44 2.36
C GLY A 54 0.67 -0.48 2.99
N GLY A 55 0.45 -0.93 4.22
CA GLY A 55 1.21 -2.02 4.82
C GLY A 55 0.37 -3.27 4.99
N ASP A 56 0.88 -4.24 5.75
CA ASP A 56 0.16 -5.49 6.05
C ASP A 56 -1.21 -5.24 6.70
N GLY A 57 -1.31 -4.23 7.57
CA GLY A 57 -2.58 -3.86 8.20
C GLY A 57 -3.64 -3.35 7.22
N THR A 58 -3.25 -2.77 6.09
CA THR A 58 -4.19 -2.37 5.02
C THR A 58 -4.71 -3.60 4.29
N LEU A 59 -3.83 -4.56 3.97
CA LEU A 59 -4.21 -5.82 3.34
C LEU A 59 -5.14 -6.64 4.24
N LEU A 60 -4.76 -6.80 5.52
CA LEU A 60 -5.57 -7.52 6.50
C LEU A 60 -6.93 -6.85 6.70
N GLN A 61 -6.99 -5.52 6.74
CA GLN A 61 -8.28 -4.84 6.81
C GLN A 61 -9.15 -5.12 5.58
N ALA A 62 -8.59 -5.04 4.37
CA ALA A 62 -9.36 -5.35 3.16
C ALA A 62 -9.88 -6.79 3.18
N SER A 63 -9.10 -7.75 3.69
CA SER A 63 -9.48 -9.16 3.77
C SER A 63 -10.76 -9.40 4.59
N HIS A 64 -11.09 -8.54 5.56
CA HIS A 64 -12.34 -8.64 6.31
C HIS A 64 -13.59 -8.32 5.49
N PHE A 65 -13.43 -7.70 4.31
CA PHE A 65 -14.50 -7.33 3.40
C PHE A 65 -14.47 -8.15 2.11
N MET A 66 -13.57 -9.13 1.99
CA MET A 66 -13.42 -9.97 0.80
C MET A 66 -13.79 -11.42 1.11
N ASP A 67 -14.18 -12.16 0.07
CA ASP A 67 -14.24 -13.61 0.09
C ASP A 67 -13.06 -14.22 -0.69
N ASP A 68 -13.07 -15.53 -0.89
CA ASP A 68 -12.02 -16.28 -1.59
C ASP A 68 -12.14 -16.25 -3.12
N SER A 69 -13.11 -15.53 -3.67
CA SER A 69 -13.36 -15.48 -5.12
C SER A 69 -12.54 -14.40 -5.84
N ILE A 70 -12.09 -13.36 -5.12
CA ILE A 70 -11.41 -12.20 -5.71
C ILE A 70 -9.94 -12.20 -5.29
N PRO A 71 -8.98 -12.24 -6.25
CA PRO A 71 -7.56 -12.14 -5.91
C PRO A 71 -7.21 -10.78 -5.31
N VAL A 72 -6.29 -10.78 -4.35
CA VAL A 72 -5.77 -9.57 -3.70
C VAL A 72 -4.27 -9.42 -3.92
N LEU A 73 -3.84 -8.22 -4.33
CA LEU A 73 -2.44 -7.83 -4.43
C LEU A 73 -2.09 -6.78 -3.39
N GLY A 74 -1.27 -7.18 -2.41
CA GLY A 74 -0.66 -6.28 -1.44
C GLY A 74 0.51 -5.50 -1.99
N VAL A 75 0.44 -4.17 -1.97
CA VAL A 75 1.53 -3.27 -2.35
C VAL A 75 1.99 -2.50 -1.11
N ASN A 76 3.20 -2.81 -0.64
CA ASN A 76 3.83 -2.09 0.45
C ASN A 76 4.22 -0.68 -0.03
N SER A 77 3.45 0.32 0.40
CA SER A 77 3.61 1.71 -0.05
C SER A 77 4.78 2.42 0.60
N ASP A 78 5.20 1.95 1.76
CA ASP A 78 6.18 2.64 2.61
C ASP A 78 7.01 1.62 3.41
N PRO A 79 7.91 0.87 2.73
CA PRO A 79 8.72 -0.15 3.37
C PRO A 79 9.67 0.41 4.42
N THR A 80 9.97 -0.38 5.46
CA THR A 80 11.01 -0.01 6.44
C THR A 80 12.36 0.17 5.75
N VAL A 81 13.03 1.28 6.07
CA VAL A 81 14.39 1.59 5.62
C VAL A 81 15.33 1.41 6.81
N ALA A 82 16.30 0.48 6.70
CA ALA A 82 17.15 0.10 7.83
C ALA A 82 17.97 1.28 8.35
N GLU A 83 18.49 2.10 7.44
CA GLU A 83 19.28 3.28 7.74
C GLU A 83 18.47 4.32 8.54
N GLU A 84 17.20 4.56 8.18
CA GLU A 84 16.32 5.46 8.94
C GLU A 84 16.07 4.95 10.36
N VAL A 85 15.95 3.63 10.54
CA VAL A 85 15.74 3.02 11.87
C VAL A 85 16.98 3.16 12.74
N GLU A 86 18.16 2.89 12.18
CA GLU A 86 19.42 3.05 12.91
C GLU A 86 19.64 4.50 13.37
N GLU A 87 19.36 5.48 12.50
CA GLU A 87 19.57 6.90 12.81
C GLU A 87 18.55 7.46 13.83
N LEU A 88 17.28 7.04 13.76
CA LEU A 88 16.19 7.71 14.48
C LEU A 88 15.65 6.93 15.70
N SER A 89 16.01 5.66 15.85
CA SER A 89 15.48 4.77 16.92
C SER A 89 15.74 5.27 18.35
N ASN A 90 16.75 6.11 18.55
CA ASN A 90 17.04 6.71 19.86
C ASN A 90 16.00 7.76 20.29
N GLU A 91 15.27 8.36 19.34
CA GLU A 91 14.27 9.39 19.61
C GLU A 91 12.83 8.83 19.58
N PHE A 92 12.53 7.95 18.62
CA PHE A 92 11.21 7.36 18.43
C PHE A 92 11.28 6.10 17.56
N ASP A 93 10.19 5.32 17.54
CA ASP A 93 10.07 4.17 16.63
C ASP A 93 9.93 4.64 15.17
N ALA A 94 11.02 4.51 14.42
CA ALA A 94 11.10 4.84 12.99
C ALA A 94 10.84 3.64 12.08
N THR A 95 10.31 2.53 12.61
CA THR A 95 9.90 1.40 11.76
C THR A 95 8.70 1.80 10.89
N ARG A 96 8.65 1.25 9.67
CA ARG A 96 7.49 1.34 8.78
C ARG A 96 6.91 -0.06 8.60
N SER A 97 6.12 -0.29 7.55
CA SER A 97 5.63 -1.65 7.28
C SER A 97 6.74 -2.48 6.67
N THR A 98 7.05 -3.65 7.23
CA THR A 98 7.93 -4.62 6.55
C THR A 98 7.26 -5.18 5.30
N GLY A 99 5.93 -5.38 5.34
CA GLY A 99 5.17 -5.86 4.20
C GLY A 99 5.28 -7.36 4.01
N TYR A 100 5.24 -8.16 5.08
CA TYR A 100 5.37 -9.62 5.01
C TYR A 100 4.25 -10.28 4.19
N LEU A 101 3.09 -9.63 4.12
CA LEU A 101 1.93 -10.08 3.36
C LEU A 101 1.81 -9.36 2.01
N CYS A 102 2.65 -8.36 1.75
CA CYS A 102 2.64 -7.60 0.51
C CYS A 102 3.50 -8.31 -0.54
N ALA A 103 2.92 -8.62 -1.70
CA ALA A 103 3.65 -9.25 -2.80
C ALA A 103 4.48 -8.24 -3.62
N ALA A 104 4.20 -6.94 -3.49
CA ALA A 104 4.87 -5.88 -4.23
C ALA A 104 5.24 -4.69 -3.35
N THR A 105 6.14 -3.86 -3.85
CA THR A 105 6.36 -2.48 -3.43
C THR A 105 6.13 -1.57 -4.64
N VAL A 106 6.19 -0.25 -4.45
CA VAL A 106 6.18 0.71 -5.56
C VAL A 106 7.26 0.37 -6.61
N GLY A 107 8.42 -0.14 -6.18
CA GLY A 107 9.54 -0.43 -7.07
C GLY A 107 9.30 -1.55 -8.09
N ASN A 108 8.38 -2.48 -7.81
CA ASN A 108 8.09 -3.61 -8.70
C ASN A 108 6.60 -3.75 -9.06
N PHE A 109 5.74 -2.84 -8.59
CA PHE A 109 4.30 -2.90 -8.82
C PHE A 109 3.93 -3.03 -10.30
N GLU A 110 4.59 -2.29 -11.21
CA GLU A 110 4.32 -2.37 -12.65
C GLU A 110 4.52 -3.78 -13.23
N GLN A 111 5.55 -4.48 -12.74
CA GLN A 111 5.93 -5.82 -13.18
C GLN A 111 4.96 -6.87 -12.64
N VAL A 112 4.55 -6.73 -11.38
CA VAL A 112 3.65 -7.68 -10.71
C VAL A 112 2.19 -7.48 -11.15
N SER A 113 1.78 -6.26 -11.48
CA SER A 113 0.41 -5.95 -11.94
C SER A 113 0.18 -6.22 -13.44
N ARG A 114 1.00 -7.05 -14.09
CA ARG A 114 0.80 -7.36 -15.52
C ARG A 114 -0.46 -8.22 -15.69
N PRO A 115 -1.42 -7.80 -16.52
CA PRO A 115 -2.38 -8.75 -17.06
C PRO A 115 -1.62 -9.65 -18.04
N ASP A 116 -1.82 -10.96 -17.92
CA ASP A 116 -1.39 -11.93 -18.94
C ASP A 116 -2.20 -11.76 -20.24
#